data_AF-A0A962V6T7-F1
#
_entry.id   AF-A0A962V6T7-F1
#
_cell.length_a   1.000
_cell.length_b   1.000
_cell.length_c   1.000
_cell.angle_alpha   90.00
_cell.angle_beta   90.00
_cell.angle_gamma   90.00
#
_symmetry.space_group_name_H-M   'P 1'
#
loop_
_entity.id
_entity.type
_entity.pdbx_description
1 polymer ?
#
loop_
_entity_poly.entity_id
_entity_poly.type
_entity_poly.pdbx_seq_one_letter_code
_entity_poly.pdbx_strand_id
1 'polypeptide(L)'
;MAEGIQCPKTIAAMSVLAVASQAAQAHRDVLIDGRKIPLSLWMLTVAESGERKSAVDSVALTPLAVHQKALIEKNEIDRAIYERDLQIWKREKERALGGKGKIAPDRKAMQDALDAIGPEPEPPLLPFLKVNDLTYEGIYKALAAGQPSIALISDEAGQFVGGHAMNPENLLKTVSGLSKLWDGGELSRVRAGDGASILYGRRLAMHLMMQPVVAELLFSNPLTAGQGFLARVLAAWPESNVGRQVYQERDLSLDPAVATYNETIKNLLEMEPPLADGKHNELAPAGLTLAPDAKRLYIQYHDTINRQAAAGEPLAPIRAFALKIHDQALRIAGVLTLVASPRANQISLDTLADAIKLTDWFLNEQLRINGLSGTNPDIILA
;
A
#
# COMPACT_ATOMS: atom_id res chain seq x y z
N MET A 1 4.82 10.85 -19.72
CA MET A 1 4.40 11.62 -18.52
C MET A 1 5.42 12.69 -18.11
N ALA A 2 6.62 12.33 -17.62
CA ALA A 2 7.61 13.31 -17.13
C ALA A 2 7.96 14.41 -18.14
N GLU A 3 8.16 14.05 -19.41
CA GLU A 3 8.43 15.03 -20.49
C GLU A 3 7.24 15.96 -20.74
N GLY A 4 6.02 15.43 -20.89
CA GLY A 4 4.84 16.25 -21.14
C GLY A 4 4.48 17.16 -19.96
N ILE A 5 4.63 16.66 -18.73
CA ILE A 5 4.33 17.43 -17.51
C ILE A 5 5.50 18.30 -17.09
N GLN A 6 6.74 18.03 -17.51
CA GLN A 6 7.96 18.72 -17.04
C GLN A 6 8.20 18.58 -15.53
N CYS A 7 8.02 17.36 -15.00
CA CYS A 7 8.44 17.01 -13.63
C CYS A 7 9.72 16.16 -13.65
N PRO A 8 10.45 16.04 -12.52
CA PRO A 8 11.56 15.10 -12.44
C PRO A 8 11.11 13.68 -12.78
N LYS A 9 11.90 12.96 -13.58
CA LYS A 9 11.59 11.59 -14.03
C LYS A 9 11.30 10.66 -12.84
N THR A 10 12.03 10.84 -11.75
CA THR A 10 11.86 10.10 -10.51
C THR A 10 10.45 10.25 -9.95
N ILE A 11 9.89 11.46 -9.87
CA ILE A 11 8.51 11.64 -9.35
C ILE A 11 7.51 10.86 -10.21
N ALA A 12 7.63 10.94 -11.54
CA ALA A 12 6.76 10.19 -12.44
C ALA A 12 6.91 8.67 -12.28
N ALA A 13 8.14 8.18 -12.14
CA ALA A 13 8.42 6.75 -11.91
C ALA A 13 7.85 6.28 -10.57
N MET A 14 7.96 7.09 -9.51
CA MET A 14 7.41 6.80 -8.19
C MET A 14 5.89 6.64 -8.25
N SER A 15 5.18 7.57 -8.90
CA SER A 15 3.72 7.52 -9.06
C SER A 15 3.27 6.27 -9.85
N VAL A 16 3.93 5.97 -10.96
CA VAL A 16 3.61 4.80 -11.80
C VAL A 16 3.85 3.48 -11.04
N LEU A 17 4.99 3.35 -10.36
CA LEU A 17 5.33 2.14 -9.62
C LEU A 17 4.43 1.94 -8.40
N ALA A 18 4.04 3.01 -7.71
CA ALA A 18 3.10 2.93 -6.58
C ALA A 18 1.73 2.42 -7.01
N VAL A 19 1.20 2.90 -8.13
CA VAL A 19 -0.08 2.44 -8.68
C VAL A 19 0.02 0.99 -9.16
N ALA A 20 1.13 0.62 -9.80
CA ALA A 20 1.41 -0.76 -10.17
C ALA A 20 1.44 -1.70 -8.94
N SER A 21 2.04 -1.26 -7.83
CA SER A 21 2.03 -2.02 -6.57
C SER A 21 0.63 -2.16 -5.99
N GLN A 22 -0.17 -1.08 -5.97
CA GLN A 22 -1.57 -1.12 -5.52
C GLN A 22 -2.39 -2.14 -6.32
N ALA A 23 -2.22 -2.16 -7.64
CA ALA A 23 -2.93 -3.09 -8.51
C ALA A 23 -2.43 -4.53 -8.35
N ALA A 24 -1.12 -4.75 -8.13
CA ALA A 24 -0.54 -6.09 -8.06
C ALA A 24 -0.69 -6.78 -6.70
N GLN A 25 -0.66 -6.03 -5.59
CA GLN A 25 -0.45 -6.57 -4.23
C GLN A 25 -1.52 -7.54 -3.72
N ALA A 26 -2.71 -7.57 -4.32
CA ALA A 26 -3.77 -8.48 -3.93
C ALA A 26 -3.62 -9.90 -4.53
N HIS A 27 -2.86 -10.05 -5.61
CA HIS A 27 -2.96 -11.26 -6.46
C HIS A 27 -1.92 -12.34 -6.15
N ARG A 28 -0.73 -11.95 -5.69
CA ARG A 28 0.40 -12.86 -5.41
C ARG A 28 1.22 -12.35 -4.23
N ASP A 29 1.88 -13.30 -3.56
CA ASP A 29 3.04 -13.03 -2.72
C ASP A 29 4.26 -13.70 -3.35
N VAL A 30 5.46 -13.12 -3.25
CA VAL A 30 6.67 -13.86 -3.63
C VAL A 30 6.90 -14.97 -2.63
N LEU A 31 7.06 -16.21 -3.12
CA LEU A 31 7.37 -17.38 -2.30
C LEU A 31 8.85 -17.73 -2.45
N ILE A 32 9.59 -17.63 -1.34
CA ILE A 32 11.02 -17.91 -1.30
C ILE A 32 11.39 -18.64 -0.02
N ASP A 33 11.87 -19.87 -0.15
CA ASP A 33 12.32 -20.73 0.97
C ASP A 33 11.27 -20.84 2.10
N GLY A 34 9.99 -20.98 1.74
CA GLY A 34 8.88 -21.08 2.68
C GLY A 34 8.37 -19.74 3.24
N ARG A 35 9.05 -18.62 2.94
CA ARG A 35 8.61 -17.27 3.31
C ARG A 35 7.73 -16.68 2.22
N LYS A 36 6.67 -15.96 2.64
CA LYS A 36 5.81 -15.17 1.75
C LYS A 36 6.16 -13.70 1.90
N ILE A 37 6.40 -13.02 0.78
CA ILE A 37 6.73 -11.59 0.74
C ILE A 37 5.65 -10.87 -0.08
N PRO A 38 4.83 -10.02 0.54
CA PRO A 38 3.79 -9.26 -0.16
C PRO A 38 4.36 -8.31 -1.21
N LEU A 39 3.63 -8.04 -2.29
CA LEU A 39 4.07 -7.09 -3.34
C LEU A 39 3.79 -5.61 -3.00
N SER A 40 3.34 -5.33 -1.77
CA SER A 40 3.09 -3.98 -1.28
C SER A 40 4.40 -3.18 -1.21
N LEU A 41 4.46 -2.09 -1.96
CA LEU A 41 5.55 -1.12 -1.94
C LEU A 41 5.12 0.10 -1.13
N TRP A 42 6.04 0.62 -0.34
CA TRP A 42 5.88 1.89 0.36
C TRP A 42 6.87 2.89 -0.20
N MET A 43 6.34 3.99 -0.71
CA MET A 43 7.07 4.93 -1.52
C MET A 43 6.87 6.34 -0.97
N LEU A 44 7.96 7.08 -0.85
CA LEU A 44 7.97 8.44 -0.34
C LEU A 44 8.77 9.33 -1.27
N THR A 45 8.13 10.40 -1.75
CA THR A 45 8.77 11.37 -2.65
C THR A 45 8.85 12.73 -1.96
N VAL A 46 10.05 13.26 -1.84
CA VAL A 46 10.29 14.63 -1.37
C VAL A 46 10.39 15.54 -2.58
N ALA A 47 9.58 16.60 -2.61
CA ALA A 47 9.52 17.51 -3.74
C ALA A 47 9.00 18.88 -3.32
N GLU A 48 9.53 19.95 -3.91
CA GLU A 48 9.12 21.32 -3.61
C GLU A 48 7.71 21.65 -4.11
N SER A 49 7.16 22.78 -3.65
CA SER A 49 5.97 23.36 -4.27
C SER A 49 6.28 23.75 -5.72
N GLY A 50 5.36 23.49 -6.65
CA GLY A 50 5.56 23.81 -8.07
C GLY A 50 6.29 22.73 -8.90
N GLU A 51 6.74 21.62 -8.30
CA GLU A 51 7.35 20.50 -9.03
C GLU A 51 6.35 19.62 -9.81
N ARG A 52 5.08 20.05 -9.87
CA ARG A 52 4.00 19.37 -10.61
C ARG A 52 3.71 17.94 -10.12
N LYS A 53 3.93 17.71 -8.81
CA LYS A 53 3.56 16.49 -8.06
C LYS A 53 2.13 16.02 -8.36
N SER A 54 1.14 16.84 -8.03
CA SER A 54 -0.28 16.50 -8.20
C SER A 54 -0.66 16.33 -9.68
N ALA A 55 0.03 17.02 -10.61
CA ALA A 55 -0.21 16.87 -12.04
C ALA A 55 0.21 15.49 -12.55
N VAL A 56 1.39 14.98 -12.15
CA VAL A 56 1.82 13.64 -12.55
C VAL A 56 1.02 12.55 -11.85
N ASP A 57 0.67 12.74 -10.58
CA ASP A 57 -0.22 11.84 -9.85
C ASP A 57 -1.61 11.76 -10.48
N SER A 58 -2.17 12.88 -10.96
CA SER A 58 -3.49 12.87 -11.61
C SER A 58 -3.53 11.94 -12.82
N VAL A 59 -2.46 11.91 -13.61
CA VAL A 59 -2.34 11.02 -14.78
C VAL A 59 -2.09 9.59 -14.33
N ALA A 60 -1.11 9.36 -13.44
CA ALA A 60 -0.76 8.01 -13.00
C ALA A 60 -1.91 7.30 -12.24
N LEU A 61 -2.71 8.04 -11.47
CA LEU A 61 -3.82 7.52 -10.67
C LEU A 61 -5.13 7.37 -11.43
N THR A 62 -5.20 7.82 -12.69
CA THR A 62 -6.41 7.72 -13.52
C THR A 62 -7.06 6.33 -13.50
N PRO A 63 -6.35 5.21 -13.76
CA PRO A 63 -6.98 3.88 -13.77
C PRO A 63 -7.53 3.48 -12.39
N LEU A 64 -6.83 3.84 -11.31
CA LEU A 64 -7.29 3.59 -9.93
C LEU A 64 -8.55 4.40 -9.62
N ALA A 65 -8.60 5.67 -10.02
CA ALA A 65 -9.75 6.54 -9.80
C ALA A 65 -10.99 6.08 -10.57
N VAL A 66 -10.81 5.67 -11.83
CA VAL A 66 -11.90 5.12 -12.67
C VAL A 66 -12.44 3.83 -12.05
N HIS A 67 -11.58 2.91 -11.65
CA HIS A 67 -12.01 1.65 -11.06
C HIS A 67 -12.68 1.85 -9.69
N GLN A 68 -12.14 2.73 -8.83
CA GLN A 68 -12.80 3.07 -7.56
C GLN A 68 -14.18 3.68 -7.78
N LYS A 69 -14.37 4.53 -8.78
CA LYS A 69 -15.68 5.09 -9.12
C LYS A 69 -16.67 3.98 -9.49
N ALA A 70 -16.26 3.01 -10.31
CA ALA A 70 -17.09 1.85 -10.64
C ALA A 70 -17.46 1.00 -9.41
N LEU A 71 -16.52 0.83 -8.45
CA LEU A 71 -16.81 0.17 -7.18
C LEU A 71 -17.83 0.93 -6.33
N ILE A 72 -17.77 2.27 -6.32
CA ILE A 72 -18.75 3.11 -5.60
C ILE A 72 -20.15 2.92 -6.21
N GLU A 73 -20.27 3.04 -7.54
CA GLU A 73 -21.54 2.85 -8.25
C GLU A 73 -22.14 1.45 -8.00
N LYS A 74 -21.29 0.40 -8.00
CA LYS A 74 -21.72 -0.95 -7.64
C LYS A 74 -22.16 -1.04 -6.17
N ASN A 75 -21.38 -0.45 -5.26
CA ASN A 75 -21.67 -0.48 -3.83
C ASN A 75 -22.99 0.22 -3.49
N GLU A 76 -23.36 1.31 -4.18
CA GLU A 76 -24.66 1.97 -3.98
C GLU A 76 -25.83 1.01 -4.23
N ILE A 77 -25.73 0.20 -5.29
CA ILE A 77 -26.73 -0.82 -5.63
C ILE A 77 -26.72 -1.94 -4.59
N ASP A 78 -25.55 -2.50 -4.28
CA ASP A 78 -25.39 -3.60 -3.32
C ASP A 78 -25.87 -3.18 -1.92
N ARG A 79 -25.66 -1.91 -1.55
CA ARG A 79 -26.09 -1.34 -0.27
C ARG A 79 -27.60 -1.23 -0.19
N ALA A 80 -28.27 -0.78 -1.26
CA ALA A 80 -29.73 -0.72 -1.29
C ALA A 80 -30.36 -2.12 -1.16
N ILE A 81 -29.76 -3.14 -1.80
CA ILE A 81 -30.17 -4.54 -1.68
C ILE A 81 -29.99 -5.01 -0.23
N TYR A 82 -28.80 -4.82 0.33
CA TYR A 82 -28.49 -5.16 1.72
C TYR A 82 -29.45 -4.51 2.72
N GLU A 83 -29.75 -3.21 2.58
CA GLU A 83 -30.63 -2.50 3.51
C GLU A 83 -32.07 -3.02 3.46
N ARG A 84 -32.57 -3.37 2.27
CA ARG A 84 -33.87 -4.04 2.11
C ARG A 84 -33.85 -5.41 2.80
N ASP A 85 -32.85 -6.23 2.53
CA ASP A 85 -32.76 -7.59 3.04
C ASP A 85 -32.58 -7.60 4.57
N LEU A 86 -31.79 -6.65 5.10
CA LEU A 86 -31.63 -6.43 6.53
C LEU A 86 -32.95 -6.02 7.20
N GLN A 87 -33.77 -5.18 6.55
CA GLN A 87 -35.08 -4.81 7.08
C GLN A 87 -36.05 -5.99 7.12
N ILE A 88 -36.05 -6.83 6.08
CA ILE A 88 -36.84 -8.07 6.04
C ILE A 88 -36.40 -9.00 7.17
N TRP A 89 -35.10 -9.29 7.24
CA TRP A 89 -34.52 -10.17 8.25
C TRP A 89 -34.80 -9.68 9.68
N LYS A 90 -34.67 -8.37 9.95
CA LYS A 90 -34.98 -7.79 11.28
C LYS A 90 -36.45 -8.01 11.67
N ARG A 91 -37.38 -7.85 10.72
CA ARG A 91 -38.81 -8.07 10.96
C ARG A 91 -39.12 -9.54 11.21
N GLU A 92 -38.52 -10.44 10.45
CA GLU A 92 -38.69 -11.89 10.63
C GLU A 92 -38.10 -12.36 11.95
N LYS A 93 -36.91 -11.90 12.31
CA LYS A 93 -36.28 -12.13 13.61
C LYS A 93 -37.15 -11.65 14.76
N GLU A 94 -37.71 -10.44 14.69
CA GLU A 94 -38.60 -9.93 15.73
C GLU A 94 -39.86 -10.80 15.88
N ARG A 95 -40.44 -11.25 14.76
CA ARG A 95 -41.61 -12.16 14.76
C ARG A 95 -41.27 -13.52 15.37
N ALA A 96 -40.12 -14.10 15.02
CA ALA A 96 -39.65 -15.37 15.57
C ALA A 96 -39.45 -15.31 17.10
N LEU A 97 -39.04 -14.15 17.62
CA LEU A 97 -38.86 -13.90 19.05
C LEU A 97 -40.16 -13.55 19.80
N GLY A 98 -41.32 -13.65 19.13
CA GLY A 98 -42.65 -13.41 19.72
C GLY A 98 -43.20 -11.99 19.51
N GLY A 99 -42.38 -11.02 19.11
CA GLY A 99 -42.78 -9.61 18.95
C GLY A 99 -43.14 -8.91 20.27
N LYS A 100 -43.19 -7.56 20.26
CA LYS A 100 -43.53 -6.79 21.47
C LYS A 100 -44.96 -7.06 21.94
N GLY A 101 -45.13 -7.52 23.19
CA GLY A 101 -46.43 -7.64 23.86
C GLY A 101 -47.15 -8.99 23.70
N LYS A 102 -46.49 -10.03 23.17
CA LYS A 102 -47.05 -11.40 23.13
C LYS A 102 -46.29 -12.35 24.07
N ILE A 103 -46.91 -13.48 24.41
CA ILE A 103 -46.24 -14.57 25.12
C ILE A 103 -45.13 -15.09 24.22
N ALA A 104 -43.89 -15.06 24.73
CA ALA A 104 -42.72 -15.53 24.01
C ALA A 104 -42.82 -17.06 23.77
N PRO A 105 -42.51 -17.55 22.56
CA PRO A 105 -42.42 -19.00 22.31
C PRO A 105 -41.43 -19.69 23.25
N ASP A 106 -41.47 -21.01 23.35
CA ASP A 106 -40.40 -21.73 24.03
C ASP A 106 -39.07 -21.58 23.27
N ARG A 107 -37.95 -21.78 23.98
CA ARG A 107 -36.61 -21.56 23.45
C ARG A 107 -36.32 -22.39 22.20
N LYS A 108 -36.85 -23.61 22.10
CA LYS A 108 -36.60 -24.49 20.97
C LYS A 108 -37.34 -23.97 19.73
N ALA A 109 -38.59 -23.57 19.88
CA ALA A 109 -39.37 -22.96 18.81
C ALA A 109 -38.73 -21.65 18.29
N MET A 110 -38.16 -20.82 19.17
CA MET A 110 -37.41 -19.62 18.74
C MET A 110 -36.17 -19.98 17.93
N GLN A 111 -35.43 -21.00 18.36
CA GLN A 111 -34.18 -21.39 17.71
C GLN A 111 -34.45 -22.00 16.32
N ASP A 112 -35.43 -22.91 16.21
CA ASP A 112 -35.84 -23.50 14.93
C ASP A 112 -36.31 -22.41 13.93
N ALA A 113 -37.02 -21.38 14.42
CA ALA A 113 -37.47 -20.27 13.60
C ALA A 113 -36.31 -19.35 13.15
N LEU A 114 -35.33 -19.08 14.02
CA LEU A 114 -34.13 -18.31 13.66
C LEU A 114 -33.26 -19.06 12.65
N ASP A 115 -33.10 -20.37 12.82
CA ASP A 115 -32.34 -21.22 11.89
C ASP A 115 -32.99 -21.25 10.50
N ALA A 116 -34.33 -21.21 10.43
CA ALA A 116 -35.08 -21.14 9.17
C ALA A 116 -34.95 -19.77 8.46
N ILE A 117 -34.80 -18.67 9.21
CA ILE A 117 -34.57 -17.32 8.66
C ILE A 117 -33.15 -17.19 8.11
N GLY A 118 -32.19 -17.89 8.73
CA GLY A 118 -30.79 -17.84 8.36
C GLY A 118 -30.04 -16.64 8.98
N PRO A 119 -28.74 -16.49 8.62
CA PRO A 119 -27.87 -15.48 9.23
C PRO A 119 -28.31 -14.06 8.87
N GLU A 120 -27.87 -13.09 9.69
CA GLU A 120 -28.00 -11.68 9.36
C GLU A 120 -27.29 -11.41 8.03
N PRO A 121 -27.92 -10.69 7.07
CA PRO A 121 -27.24 -10.29 5.84
C PRO A 121 -25.93 -9.57 6.15
N GLU A 122 -24.89 -9.81 5.35
CA GLU A 122 -23.61 -9.13 5.51
C GLU A 122 -23.61 -7.80 4.74
N PRO A 123 -23.09 -6.70 5.32
CA PRO A 123 -22.98 -5.44 4.60
C PRO A 123 -21.97 -5.56 3.45
N PRO A 124 -22.22 -4.90 2.30
CA PRO A 124 -21.24 -4.87 1.22
C PRO A 124 -19.98 -4.11 1.68
N LEU A 125 -18.83 -4.50 1.15
CA LEU A 125 -17.55 -3.88 1.48
C LEU A 125 -17.50 -2.42 1.05
N LEU A 126 -16.90 -1.58 1.89
CA LEU A 126 -16.61 -0.20 1.50
C LEU A 126 -15.78 -0.18 0.21
N PRO A 127 -16.16 0.63 -0.79
CA PRO A 127 -15.58 0.61 -2.13
C PRO A 127 -14.28 1.42 -2.24
N PHE A 128 -13.57 1.65 -1.13
CA PHE A 128 -12.37 2.49 -1.12
C PHE A 128 -11.12 1.67 -1.37
N LEU A 129 -10.41 2.01 -2.45
CA LEU A 129 -9.08 1.49 -2.75
C LEU A 129 -8.00 2.49 -2.38
N LYS A 130 -8.34 3.79 -2.34
CA LYS A 130 -7.46 4.86 -1.88
C LYS A 130 -7.95 5.40 -0.54
N VAL A 131 -7.04 5.49 0.42
CA VAL A 131 -7.26 6.19 1.69
C VAL A 131 -6.26 7.33 1.84
N ASN A 132 -6.71 8.42 2.46
CA ASN A 132 -5.89 9.60 2.75
C ASN A 132 -5.65 9.79 4.26
N ASP A 133 -6.42 9.09 5.11
CA ASP A 133 -6.23 9.12 6.56
C ASP A 133 -5.00 8.30 6.93
N LEU A 134 -4.01 8.99 7.49
CA LEU A 134 -2.70 8.45 7.85
C LEU A 134 -2.67 7.81 9.24
N THR A 135 -3.78 7.80 9.97
CA THR A 135 -3.82 7.21 11.31
C THR A 135 -3.99 5.69 11.26
N TYR A 136 -3.38 4.99 12.23
CA TYR A 136 -3.61 3.55 12.41
C TYR A 136 -5.10 3.20 12.47
N GLU A 137 -5.91 4.04 13.10
CA GLU A 137 -7.35 3.80 13.28
C GLU A 137 -8.16 3.98 12.01
N GLY A 138 -7.85 4.99 11.20
CA GLY A 138 -8.47 5.18 9.89
C GLY A 138 -8.17 4.00 8.97
N ILE A 139 -6.90 3.60 8.90
CA ILE A 139 -6.44 2.46 8.09
C ILE A 139 -7.06 1.15 8.58
N TYR A 140 -7.09 0.93 9.89
CA TYR A 140 -7.72 -0.26 10.47
C TYR A 140 -9.21 -0.34 10.09
N LYS A 141 -9.96 0.76 10.25
CA LYS A 141 -11.39 0.79 9.90
C LYS A 141 -11.62 0.54 8.41
N ALA A 142 -10.80 1.13 7.54
CA ALA A 142 -10.87 0.91 6.11
C ALA A 142 -10.64 -0.56 5.73
N LEU A 143 -9.64 -1.22 6.33
CA LEU A 143 -9.35 -2.65 6.09
C LEU A 143 -10.32 -3.62 6.78
N ALA A 144 -10.97 -3.21 7.87
CA ALA A 144 -11.94 -4.04 8.59
C ALA A 144 -13.27 -4.15 7.83
N ALA A 145 -13.76 -3.04 7.29
CA ALA A 145 -15.08 -2.97 6.63
C ALA A 145 -15.01 -2.81 5.10
N GLY A 146 -13.82 -2.61 4.54
CA GLY A 146 -13.61 -2.30 3.14
C GLY A 146 -12.83 -3.37 2.38
N GLN A 147 -12.18 -2.93 1.31
CA GLN A 147 -11.38 -3.80 0.45
C GLN A 147 -10.18 -4.39 1.21
N PRO A 148 -9.77 -5.64 0.93
CA PRO A 148 -8.63 -6.25 1.60
C PRO A 148 -7.27 -5.68 1.16
N SER A 149 -7.25 -4.93 0.06
CA SER A 149 -6.07 -4.32 -0.55
C SER A 149 -6.33 -2.85 -0.85
N ILE A 150 -5.65 -1.97 -0.13
CA ILE A 150 -5.79 -0.51 -0.29
C ILE A 150 -4.43 0.17 -0.43
N ALA A 151 -4.45 1.40 -0.92
CA ALA A 151 -3.30 2.29 -1.00
C ALA A 151 -3.54 3.51 -0.12
N LEU A 152 -2.56 3.81 0.73
CA LEU A 152 -2.45 5.10 1.39
C LEU A 152 -1.77 6.07 0.43
N ILE A 153 -2.52 7.05 -0.09
CA ILE A 153 -2.01 7.99 -1.09
C ILE A 153 -2.23 9.42 -0.61
N SER A 154 -1.17 10.21 -0.56
CA SER A 154 -1.24 11.61 -0.17
C SER A 154 -0.16 12.41 -0.88
N ASP A 155 -0.54 13.48 -1.57
CA ASP A 155 0.38 14.43 -2.19
C ASP A 155 0.84 15.54 -1.22
N GLU A 156 0.30 15.54 0.01
CA GLU A 156 0.61 16.46 1.09
C GLU A 156 0.71 15.72 2.43
N ALA A 157 1.70 14.84 2.55
CA ALA A 157 1.97 14.10 3.76
C ALA A 157 2.50 14.98 4.93
N GLY A 158 2.44 16.31 4.80
CA GLY A 158 2.60 17.23 5.94
C GLY A 158 1.62 16.94 7.07
N GLN A 159 0.43 16.40 6.77
CA GLN A 159 -0.52 15.95 7.80
C GLN A 159 0.00 14.78 8.64
N PHE A 160 0.91 13.95 8.10
CA PHE A 160 1.63 12.90 8.83
C PHE A 160 2.52 13.48 9.93
N VAL A 161 3.06 14.69 9.69
CA VAL A 161 4.12 15.33 10.50
C VAL A 161 3.62 16.55 11.29
N GLY A 162 2.48 17.13 10.95
CA GLY A 162 1.90 18.31 11.62
C GLY A 162 0.59 18.07 12.38
N GLY A 163 -0.06 16.91 12.20
CA GLY A 163 -1.36 16.59 12.80
C GLY A 163 -1.29 15.92 14.18
N HIS A 164 -2.45 15.54 14.73
CA HIS A 164 -2.58 14.78 16.00
C HIS A 164 -1.87 13.40 15.98
N ALA A 165 -1.40 12.96 14.80
CA ALA A 165 -0.59 11.76 14.59
C ALA A 165 0.83 11.87 15.19
N MET A 166 1.32 13.08 15.48
CA MET A 166 2.68 13.36 15.98
C MET A 166 2.81 13.46 17.50
N ASN A 167 1.78 13.18 18.29
CA ASN A 167 2.09 12.74 19.67
C ASN A 167 3.03 11.53 19.49
N PRO A 168 4.24 11.52 20.07
CA PRO A 168 5.21 10.44 19.91
C PRO A 168 4.60 9.04 20.08
N GLU A 169 3.60 8.92 20.97
CA GLU A 169 2.83 7.69 21.17
C GLU A 169 1.99 7.27 19.95
N ASN A 170 1.28 8.21 19.31
CA ASN A 170 0.47 7.98 18.12
C ASN A 170 1.32 7.66 16.89
N LEU A 171 2.47 8.35 16.75
CA LEU A 171 3.42 8.10 15.67
C LEU A 171 4.01 6.70 15.82
N LEU A 172 4.47 6.35 17.02
CA LEU A 172 5.03 5.03 17.32
C LEU A 172 4.00 3.92 17.06
N LYS A 173 2.76 4.10 17.52
CA LYS A 173 1.66 3.17 17.30
C LYS A 173 1.37 2.98 15.80
N THR A 174 1.32 4.08 15.05
CA THR A 174 1.08 4.06 13.61
C THR A 174 2.22 3.36 12.88
N VAL A 175 3.45 3.79 13.08
CA VAL A 175 4.66 3.18 12.50
C VAL A 175 4.75 1.68 12.79
N SER A 176 4.54 1.26 14.04
CA SER A 176 4.59 -0.15 14.43
C SER A 176 3.48 -0.97 13.77
N GLY A 177 2.25 -0.46 13.81
CA GLY A 177 1.09 -1.13 13.22
C GLY A 177 1.18 -1.25 11.70
N LEU A 178 1.62 -0.20 11.02
CA LEU A 178 1.86 -0.22 9.58
C LEU A 178 2.97 -1.21 9.24
N SER A 179 4.07 -1.26 10.01
CA SER A 179 5.22 -2.12 9.69
C SER A 179 4.82 -3.60 9.59
N LYS A 180 3.84 -4.04 10.38
CA LYS A 180 3.25 -5.39 10.27
C LYS A 180 2.57 -5.62 8.93
N LEU A 181 1.86 -4.64 8.38
CA LEU A 181 1.24 -4.75 7.05
C LEU A 181 2.27 -4.88 5.95
N TRP A 182 3.39 -4.16 6.05
CA TRP A 182 4.49 -4.32 5.10
C TRP A 182 5.03 -5.75 5.15
N ASP A 183 5.25 -6.31 6.34
CA ASP A 183 5.72 -7.69 6.53
C ASP A 183 4.65 -8.75 6.16
N GLY A 184 3.41 -8.35 5.85
CA GLY A 184 2.31 -9.24 5.48
C GLY A 184 1.60 -9.90 6.67
N GLY A 185 1.87 -9.43 7.89
CA GLY A 185 1.28 -9.89 9.14
C GLY A 185 -0.13 -9.35 9.39
N GLU A 186 -0.71 -9.75 10.52
CA GLU A 186 -2.05 -9.36 10.93
C GLU A 186 -2.12 -7.99 11.63
N LEU A 187 -3.28 -7.34 11.48
CA LEU A 187 -3.64 -6.16 12.27
C LEU A 187 -4.50 -6.56 13.46
N SER A 188 -3.96 -6.44 14.67
CA SER A 188 -4.69 -6.68 15.91
C SER A 188 -5.19 -5.38 16.53
N ARG A 189 -6.42 -5.38 17.06
CA ARG A 189 -6.96 -4.29 17.88
C ARG A 189 -7.73 -4.87 19.06
N VAL A 190 -7.42 -4.38 20.25
CA VAL A 190 -8.16 -4.67 21.48
C VAL A 190 -8.57 -3.33 22.08
N ARG A 191 -9.88 -3.09 22.23
CA ARG A 191 -10.39 -1.90 22.92
C ARG A 191 -11.51 -2.27 23.89
N ALA A 192 -11.58 -1.54 24.99
CA ALA A 192 -12.77 -1.56 25.83
C ALA A 192 -13.98 -1.07 25.02
N GLY A 193 -15.07 -1.85 24.98
CA GLY A 193 -16.30 -1.52 24.25
C GLY A 193 -16.43 -2.14 22.85
N ASP A 194 -15.39 -2.09 22.01
CA ASP A 194 -15.41 -2.59 20.62
C ASP A 194 -15.01 -4.08 20.50
N GLY A 195 -14.53 -4.70 21.59
CA GLY A 195 -14.03 -6.09 21.59
C GLY A 195 -12.59 -6.24 21.12
N ALA A 196 -12.20 -7.49 20.83
CA ALA A 196 -10.91 -7.85 20.27
C ALA A 196 -11.11 -8.40 18.85
N SER A 197 -10.34 -7.87 17.89
CA SER A 197 -10.44 -8.25 16.48
C SER A 197 -9.05 -8.29 15.84
N ILE A 198 -8.86 -9.27 14.97
CA ILE A 198 -7.61 -9.49 14.22
C ILE A 198 -7.98 -9.56 12.73
N LEU A 199 -7.31 -8.76 11.90
CA LEU A 199 -7.49 -8.76 10.45
C LEU A 199 -6.32 -9.51 9.79
N TYR A 200 -6.63 -10.62 9.14
CA TYR A 200 -5.69 -11.41 8.35
C TYR A 200 -5.78 -11.05 6.86
N GLY A 201 -4.77 -11.40 6.08
CA GLY A 201 -4.83 -11.27 4.61
C GLY A 201 -5.13 -9.85 4.14
N ARG A 202 -4.51 -8.83 4.75
CA ARG A 202 -4.63 -7.42 4.39
C ARG A 202 -3.39 -6.94 3.66
N ARG A 203 -3.55 -5.98 2.76
CA ARG A 203 -2.47 -5.38 1.96
C ARG A 203 -2.59 -3.86 1.98
N LEU A 204 -1.44 -3.21 2.15
CA LEU A 204 -1.33 -1.76 2.17
C LEU A 204 -0.13 -1.31 1.35
N ALA A 205 -0.42 -0.74 0.18
CA ALA A 205 0.56 0.03 -0.58
C ALA A 205 0.59 1.46 -0.03
N MET A 206 1.68 2.18 -0.25
CA MET A 206 1.83 3.54 0.25
C MET A 206 2.55 4.42 -0.78
N HIS A 207 1.97 5.58 -1.06
CA HIS A 207 2.50 6.60 -1.94
C HIS A 207 2.34 7.97 -1.30
N LEU A 208 3.40 8.44 -0.67
CA LEU A 208 3.41 9.72 0.04
C LEU A 208 4.28 10.70 -0.71
N MET A 209 3.80 11.93 -0.85
CA MET A 209 4.64 13.05 -1.22
C MET A 209 4.65 14.10 -0.11
N MET A 210 5.80 14.71 0.10
CA MET A 210 5.96 15.76 1.11
C MET A 210 6.95 16.83 0.68
N GLN A 211 6.82 17.99 1.29
CA GLN A 211 7.77 19.09 1.13
C GLN A 211 9.09 18.79 1.87
N PRO A 212 10.21 19.39 1.44
CA PRO A 212 11.52 19.24 2.10
C PRO A 212 11.49 19.44 3.61
N VAL A 213 10.87 20.51 4.11
CA VAL A 213 10.78 20.81 5.55
C VAL A 213 10.11 19.68 6.36
N VAL A 214 9.10 19.02 5.77
CA VAL A 214 8.40 17.90 6.39
C VAL A 214 9.29 16.64 6.36
N ALA A 215 9.99 16.42 5.25
CA ALA A 215 10.92 15.32 5.10
C ALA A 215 12.09 15.41 6.08
N GLU A 216 12.66 16.60 6.27
CA GLU A 216 13.74 16.85 7.23
C GLU A 216 13.32 16.45 8.65
N LEU A 217 12.11 16.85 9.08
CA LEU A 217 11.56 16.44 10.37
C LEU A 217 11.39 14.92 10.47
N LEU A 218 10.95 14.27 9.38
CA LEU A 218 10.73 12.83 9.36
C LEU A 218 12.04 12.03 9.40
N PHE A 219 13.03 12.40 8.58
CA PHE A 219 14.31 11.71 8.47
C PHE A 219 15.23 11.97 9.66
N SER A 220 15.10 13.13 10.32
CA SER A 220 15.87 13.47 11.51
C SER A 220 15.27 12.91 12.81
N ASN A 221 14.06 12.34 12.77
CA ASN A 221 13.38 11.82 13.96
C ASN A 221 13.91 10.41 14.34
N PRO A 222 14.50 10.23 15.53
CA PRO A 222 15.06 8.94 15.94
C PRO A 222 14.01 7.83 16.09
N LEU A 223 12.73 8.16 16.33
CA LEU A 223 11.67 7.16 16.47
C LEU A 223 11.30 6.52 15.12
N THR A 224 11.25 7.32 14.04
CA THR A 224 10.92 6.85 12.69
C THR A 224 12.10 6.11 12.06
N ALA A 225 13.33 6.56 12.35
CA ALA A 225 14.56 5.88 11.98
C ALA A 225 14.78 4.58 12.78
N GLY A 226 14.58 4.62 14.10
CA GLY A 226 14.90 3.52 15.02
C GLY A 226 13.88 2.38 15.06
N GLN A 227 12.63 2.59 14.63
CA GLN A 227 11.57 1.57 14.65
C GLN A 227 11.39 0.83 13.30
N GLY A 228 12.31 1.06 12.36
CA GLY A 228 12.36 0.32 11.10
C GLY A 228 11.26 0.68 10.08
N PHE A 229 10.48 1.74 10.30
CA PHE A 229 9.54 2.24 9.30
C PHE A 229 10.27 2.74 8.06
N LEU A 230 11.20 3.68 8.22
CA LEU A 230 11.96 4.25 7.12
C LEU A 230 12.80 3.19 6.38
N ALA A 231 13.22 2.13 7.06
CA ALA A 231 13.90 0.99 6.44
C ALA A 231 13.03 0.23 5.41
N ARG A 232 11.70 0.40 5.46
CA ARG A 232 10.72 -0.24 4.56
C ARG A 232 10.18 0.71 3.48
N VAL A 233 10.55 1.99 3.54
CA VAL A 233 10.06 3.02 2.62
C VAL A 233 11.12 3.31 1.56
N LEU A 234 10.77 3.10 0.30
CA LEU A 234 11.57 3.51 -0.86
C LEU A 234 11.45 5.02 -1.01
N ALA A 235 12.44 5.76 -0.51
CA ALA A 235 12.47 7.21 -0.53
C ALA A 235 13.18 7.75 -1.78
N ALA A 236 12.67 8.86 -2.29
CA ALA A 236 13.27 9.62 -3.37
C ALA A 236 13.18 11.11 -3.06
N TRP A 237 14.28 11.84 -3.23
CA TRP A 237 14.35 13.29 -3.08
C TRP A 237 15.06 13.90 -4.29
N PRO A 238 14.45 13.82 -5.50
CA PRO A 238 15.08 14.25 -6.73
C PRO A 238 15.44 15.75 -6.71
N GLU A 239 16.42 16.13 -7.53
CA GLU A 239 16.69 17.54 -7.79
C GLU A 239 15.47 18.24 -8.41
N SER A 240 15.20 19.45 -7.94
CA SER A 240 14.08 20.27 -8.42
C SER A 240 14.29 20.68 -9.88
N ASN A 241 13.24 20.51 -10.69
CA ASN A 241 13.19 21.04 -12.05
C ASN A 241 12.59 22.46 -12.10
N VAL A 242 12.17 23.04 -10.97
CA VAL A 242 11.58 24.38 -10.91
C VAL A 242 12.56 25.40 -11.52
N GLY A 243 12.02 26.35 -12.29
CA GLY A 243 12.81 27.32 -13.05
C GLY A 243 13.44 26.80 -14.35
N ARG A 244 13.48 25.48 -14.57
CA ARG A 244 13.97 24.85 -15.81
C ARG A 244 12.87 24.22 -16.67
N GLN A 245 11.62 24.27 -16.21
CA GLN A 245 10.46 23.69 -16.89
C GLN A 245 10.09 24.52 -18.12
N VAL A 246 9.95 23.88 -19.28
CA VAL A 246 9.49 24.53 -20.52
C VAL A 246 8.11 24.00 -20.88
N TYR A 247 7.14 24.88 -21.17
CA TYR A 247 5.80 24.43 -21.56
C TYR A 247 5.87 23.48 -22.76
N GLN A 248 5.17 22.35 -22.67
CA GLN A 248 5.07 21.35 -23.72
C GLN A 248 3.61 21.26 -24.16
N GLU A 249 3.35 21.49 -25.44
CA GLU A 249 2.03 21.29 -26.05
C GLU A 249 1.82 19.80 -26.34
N ARG A 250 1.73 18.98 -25.28
CA ARG A 250 1.55 17.53 -25.37
C ARG A 250 0.29 17.12 -24.62
N ASP A 251 -0.69 16.61 -25.36
CA ASP A 251 -1.86 15.99 -24.78
C ASP A 251 -1.52 14.56 -24.35
N LEU A 252 -1.39 14.35 -23.03
CA LEU A 252 -1.10 13.03 -22.47
C LEU A 252 -2.28 12.06 -22.59
N SER A 253 -3.51 12.54 -22.82
CA SER A 253 -4.67 11.66 -23.03
C SER A 253 -4.62 10.93 -24.38
N LEU A 254 -3.86 11.49 -25.34
CA LEU A 254 -3.64 10.93 -26.68
C LEU A 254 -2.32 10.14 -26.77
N ASP A 255 -1.53 10.07 -25.69
CA ASP A 255 -0.25 9.39 -25.67
C ASP A 255 -0.43 7.85 -25.61
N PRO A 256 0.04 7.08 -26.61
CA PRO A 256 -0.16 5.63 -26.65
C PRO A 256 0.44 4.89 -25.45
N ALA A 257 1.54 5.39 -24.88
CA ALA A 257 2.16 4.76 -23.71
C ALA A 257 1.32 5.00 -22.44
N VAL A 258 0.68 6.16 -22.31
CA VAL A 258 -0.25 6.45 -21.20
C VAL A 258 -1.52 5.60 -21.34
N ALA A 259 -2.05 5.45 -22.56
CA ALA A 259 -3.19 4.57 -22.82
C ALA A 259 -2.87 3.11 -22.46
N THR A 260 -1.72 2.60 -22.93
CA THR A 260 -1.25 1.23 -22.61
C THR A 260 -1.08 1.02 -21.11
N TYR A 261 -0.49 1.99 -20.42
CA TYR A 261 -0.36 1.97 -18.95
C TYR A 261 -1.73 1.89 -18.26
N ASN A 262 -2.67 2.75 -18.66
CA ASN A 262 -4.01 2.79 -18.07
C ASN A 262 -4.74 1.46 -18.26
N GLU A 263 -4.70 0.88 -19.46
CA GLU A 263 -5.31 -0.42 -19.74
C GLU A 263 -4.65 -1.55 -18.93
N THR A 264 -3.32 -1.55 -18.83
CA THR A 264 -2.58 -2.57 -18.08
C THR A 264 -2.94 -2.57 -16.60
N ILE A 265 -2.97 -1.39 -15.96
CA ILE A 265 -3.34 -1.26 -14.55
C ILE A 265 -4.83 -1.58 -14.35
N LYS A 266 -5.70 -1.12 -15.26
CA LYS A 266 -7.13 -1.43 -15.20
C LYS A 266 -7.37 -2.93 -15.23
N ASN A 267 -6.70 -3.66 -16.14
CA ASN A 267 -6.83 -5.12 -16.25
C ASN A 267 -6.44 -5.84 -14.96
N LEU A 268 -5.42 -5.35 -14.24
CA LEU A 268 -5.05 -5.89 -12.93
C LEU A 268 -6.12 -5.58 -11.87
N LEU A 269 -6.59 -4.33 -11.79
CA LEU A 269 -7.59 -3.91 -10.81
C LEU A 269 -8.95 -4.64 -10.99
N GLU A 270 -9.32 -4.97 -12.22
CA GLU A 270 -10.56 -5.69 -12.54
C GLU A 270 -10.47 -7.20 -12.31
N MET A 271 -9.28 -7.75 -12.07
CA MET A 271 -9.14 -9.17 -11.71
C MET A 271 -9.64 -9.41 -10.28
N GLU A 272 -10.42 -10.48 -10.12
CA GLU A 272 -10.85 -10.90 -8.80
C GLU A 272 -9.64 -11.38 -7.97
N PRO A 273 -9.40 -10.81 -6.77
CA PRO A 273 -8.30 -11.22 -5.94
C PRO A 273 -8.58 -12.59 -5.30
N PRO A 274 -7.55 -13.43 -5.08
CA PRO A 274 -7.70 -14.70 -4.39
C PRO A 274 -8.05 -14.48 -2.91
N LEU A 275 -9.19 -15.00 -2.47
CA LEU A 275 -9.68 -14.90 -1.09
C LEU A 275 -9.58 -16.24 -0.35
N ALA A 276 -9.49 -16.19 0.97
CA ALA A 276 -9.60 -17.36 1.83
C ALA A 276 -11.03 -17.93 1.78
N ASP A 277 -11.16 -19.25 1.96
CA ASP A 277 -12.44 -19.95 1.86
C ASP A 277 -13.51 -19.36 2.78
N GLY A 278 -14.65 -19.00 2.21
CA GLY A 278 -15.78 -18.41 2.94
C GLY A 278 -15.53 -16.99 3.46
N LYS A 279 -14.48 -16.31 2.99
CA LYS A 279 -14.19 -14.91 3.34
C LYS A 279 -14.42 -14.00 2.15
N HIS A 280 -15.09 -12.87 2.37
CA HIS A 280 -15.29 -11.83 1.34
C HIS A 280 -14.20 -10.73 1.37
N ASN A 281 -13.45 -10.65 2.47
CA ASN A 281 -12.39 -9.68 2.71
C ASN A 281 -11.31 -10.41 3.53
N GLU A 282 -10.53 -11.29 2.91
CA GLU A 282 -9.33 -11.94 3.49
C GLU A 282 -8.55 -12.57 2.34
N LEU A 283 -7.36 -12.02 2.02
CA LEU A 283 -6.58 -12.48 0.88
C LEU A 283 -5.85 -13.79 1.19
N ALA A 284 -5.87 -14.71 0.22
CA ALA A 284 -5.10 -15.95 0.22
C ALA A 284 -4.30 -16.11 -1.10
N PRO A 285 -3.36 -15.20 -1.39
CA PRO A 285 -2.65 -15.20 -2.66
C PRO A 285 -1.74 -16.40 -2.83
N ALA A 286 -1.69 -16.92 -4.06
CA ALA A 286 -0.75 -17.96 -4.43
C ALA A 286 0.69 -17.41 -4.51
N GLY A 287 1.66 -18.31 -4.32
CA GLY A 287 3.08 -17.98 -4.38
C GLY A 287 3.57 -17.71 -5.81
N LEU A 288 4.25 -16.58 -6.00
CA LEU A 288 5.05 -16.27 -7.17
C LEU A 288 6.49 -16.73 -6.88
N THR A 289 6.94 -17.79 -7.55
CA THR A 289 8.26 -18.40 -7.30
C THR A 289 9.36 -17.69 -8.10
N LEU A 290 10.63 -17.97 -7.79
CA LEU A 290 11.74 -17.52 -8.64
C LEU A 290 12.14 -18.62 -9.61
N ALA A 291 12.48 -18.25 -10.83
CA ALA A 291 13.22 -19.15 -11.72
C ALA A 291 14.56 -19.56 -11.08
N PRO A 292 15.11 -20.76 -11.37
CA PRO A 292 16.32 -21.23 -10.70
C PRO A 292 17.55 -20.31 -10.85
N ASP A 293 17.67 -19.65 -12.00
CA ASP A 293 18.70 -18.64 -12.28
C ASP A 293 18.44 -17.31 -11.55
N ALA A 294 17.18 -16.84 -11.54
CA ALA A 294 16.77 -15.70 -10.74
C ALA A 294 17.07 -15.94 -9.25
N LYS A 295 16.82 -17.14 -8.73
CA LYS A 295 17.14 -17.50 -7.35
C LYS A 295 18.64 -17.40 -7.07
N ARG A 296 19.50 -17.84 -7.99
CA ARG A 296 20.97 -17.69 -7.85
C ARG A 296 21.38 -16.23 -7.82
N LEU A 297 20.83 -15.40 -8.70
CA LEU A 297 21.07 -13.95 -8.71
C LEU A 297 20.62 -13.30 -7.39
N TYR A 298 19.43 -13.66 -6.89
CA TYR A 298 18.92 -13.17 -5.61
C TYR A 298 19.88 -13.49 -4.45
N ILE A 299 20.38 -14.72 -4.36
CA ILE A 299 21.32 -15.13 -3.30
C ILE A 299 22.60 -14.27 -3.38
N GLN A 300 23.16 -14.10 -4.58
CA GLN A 300 24.36 -13.28 -4.78
C GLN A 300 24.13 -11.83 -4.37
N TYR A 301 22.99 -11.26 -4.73
CA TYR A 301 22.62 -9.89 -4.36
C TYR A 301 22.45 -9.75 -2.85
N HIS A 302 21.66 -10.63 -2.23
CA HIS A 302 21.45 -10.68 -0.78
C HIS A 302 22.78 -10.73 0.00
N ASP A 303 23.69 -11.63 -0.37
CA ASP A 303 24.95 -11.82 0.35
C ASP A 303 25.90 -10.63 0.14
N THR A 304 25.85 -10.00 -1.03
CA THR A 304 26.63 -8.78 -1.32
C THR A 304 26.18 -7.61 -0.46
N ILE A 305 24.87 -7.36 -0.38
CA ILE A 305 24.32 -6.31 0.46
C ILE A 305 24.62 -6.56 1.94
N ASN A 306 24.48 -7.80 2.42
CA ASN A 306 24.80 -8.13 3.81
C ASN A 306 26.26 -7.82 4.18
N ARG A 307 27.20 -8.16 3.29
CA ARG A 307 28.62 -7.79 3.49
C ARG A 307 28.79 -6.29 3.53
N GLN A 308 28.24 -5.56 2.56
CA GLN A 308 28.36 -4.11 2.48
C GLN A 308 27.65 -3.36 3.62
N ALA A 309 26.71 -3.99 4.32
CA ALA A 309 26.03 -3.43 5.48
C ALA A 309 26.80 -3.63 6.81
N ALA A 310 27.91 -4.37 6.81
CA ALA A 310 28.72 -4.61 8.00
C ALA A 310 29.36 -3.32 8.54
N ALA A 311 29.93 -3.36 9.75
CA ALA A 311 30.56 -2.18 10.34
C ALA A 311 31.79 -1.76 9.53
N GLY A 312 31.90 -0.47 9.18
CA GLY A 312 32.99 0.07 8.37
C GLY A 312 32.82 -0.10 6.86
N GLU A 313 31.75 -0.75 6.41
CA GLU A 313 31.46 -0.96 4.99
C GLU A 313 30.53 0.14 4.41
N PRO A 314 30.44 0.30 3.08
CA PRO A 314 29.77 1.44 2.45
C PRO A 314 28.29 1.63 2.83
N LEU A 315 27.56 0.56 3.15
CA LEU A 315 26.13 0.63 3.50
C LEU A 315 25.90 0.67 5.02
N ALA A 316 26.96 0.70 5.84
CA ALA A 316 26.84 0.79 7.29
C ALA A 316 25.96 1.96 7.79
N PRO A 317 26.03 3.18 7.21
CA PRO A 317 25.21 4.31 7.66
C PRO A 317 23.70 4.09 7.48
N ILE A 318 23.33 3.26 6.51
CA ILE A 318 21.93 2.95 6.18
C ILE A 318 21.62 1.46 6.39
N ARG A 319 22.35 0.80 7.30
CA ARG A 319 22.29 -0.66 7.53
C ARG A 319 20.86 -1.19 7.61
N ALA A 320 19.98 -0.51 8.35
CA ALA A 320 18.60 -0.94 8.53
C ALA A 320 17.83 -1.03 7.18
N PHE A 321 18.01 -0.04 6.31
CA PHE A 321 17.42 -0.02 4.97
C PHE A 321 18.11 -1.02 4.03
N ALA A 322 19.44 -1.08 4.05
CA ALA A 322 20.22 -2.02 3.25
C ALA A 322 19.79 -3.47 3.52
N LEU A 323 19.60 -3.84 4.79
CA LEU A 323 19.13 -5.19 5.16
C LEU A 323 17.65 -5.47 4.81
N LYS A 324 16.93 -4.53 4.22
CA LYS A 324 15.58 -4.73 3.66
C LYS A 324 15.54 -4.63 2.14
N ILE A 325 16.61 -4.19 1.50
CA ILE A 325 16.63 -3.91 0.06
C ILE A 325 16.45 -5.18 -0.79
N HIS A 326 16.91 -6.33 -0.31
CA HIS A 326 16.72 -7.61 -1.00
C HIS A 326 15.24 -8.05 -1.00
N ASP A 327 14.50 -7.78 0.07
CA ASP A 327 13.05 -7.99 0.09
C ASP A 327 12.37 -7.02 -0.87
N GLN A 328 12.77 -5.74 -0.89
CA GLN A 328 12.26 -4.76 -1.85
C GLN A 328 12.49 -5.19 -3.30
N ALA A 329 13.65 -5.79 -3.61
CA ALA A 329 13.94 -6.28 -4.95
C ALA A 329 12.95 -7.38 -5.38
N LEU A 330 12.58 -8.28 -4.46
CA LEU A 330 11.56 -9.29 -4.72
C LEU A 330 10.18 -8.66 -4.91
N ARG A 331 9.81 -7.67 -4.10
CA ARG A 331 8.53 -6.96 -4.23
C ARG A 331 8.42 -6.26 -5.59
N ILE A 332 9.43 -5.48 -5.96
CA ILE A 332 9.49 -4.80 -7.26
C ILE A 332 9.45 -5.82 -8.39
N ALA A 333 10.25 -6.90 -8.31
CA ALA A 333 10.24 -7.94 -9.34
C ALA A 333 8.86 -8.59 -9.49
N GLY A 334 8.15 -8.85 -8.39
CA GLY A 334 6.80 -9.40 -8.44
C GLY A 334 5.78 -8.42 -9.03
N VAL A 335 5.85 -7.12 -8.68
CA VAL A 335 5.03 -6.09 -9.30
C VAL A 335 5.28 -6.03 -10.81
N LEU A 336 6.53 -5.94 -11.24
CA LEU A 336 6.91 -5.90 -12.67
C LEU A 336 6.44 -7.16 -13.41
N THR A 337 6.56 -8.33 -12.77
CA THR A 337 6.11 -9.61 -13.34
C THR A 337 4.60 -9.60 -13.59
N LEU A 338 3.79 -9.13 -12.63
CA LEU A 338 2.33 -9.11 -12.78
C LEU A 338 1.85 -8.01 -13.73
N VAL A 339 2.52 -6.87 -13.79
CA VAL A 339 2.25 -5.83 -14.80
C VAL A 339 2.49 -6.38 -16.21
N ALA A 340 3.59 -7.11 -16.42
CA ALA A 340 3.88 -7.72 -17.71
C ALA A 340 2.98 -8.92 -18.04
N SER A 341 2.63 -9.73 -17.04
CA SER A 341 1.81 -10.92 -17.19
C SER A 341 1.01 -11.23 -15.91
N PRO A 342 -0.27 -10.80 -15.84
CA PRO A 342 -1.09 -10.91 -14.63
C PRO A 342 -1.28 -12.33 -14.09
N ARG A 343 -1.08 -13.35 -14.94
CA ARG A 343 -1.23 -14.77 -14.58
C ARG A 343 0.08 -15.51 -14.37
N ALA A 344 1.21 -14.80 -14.40
CA ALA A 344 2.51 -15.40 -14.13
C ALA A 344 2.56 -16.07 -12.74
N ASN A 345 3.35 -17.14 -12.67
CA ASN A 345 3.61 -17.92 -11.45
C ASN A 345 5.12 -17.95 -11.09
N GLN A 346 5.96 -17.32 -11.92
CA GLN A 346 7.40 -17.30 -11.74
C GLN A 346 7.99 -15.94 -12.15
N ILE A 347 8.94 -15.46 -11.35
CA ILE A 347 9.80 -14.30 -11.64
C ILE A 347 10.98 -14.77 -12.47
N SER A 348 11.19 -14.16 -13.64
CA SER A 348 12.31 -14.45 -14.53
C SER A 348 13.63 -13.82 -14.03
N LEU A 349 14.75 -14.28 -14.57
CA LEU A 349 16.07 -13.69 -14.33
C LEU A 349 16.09 -12.20 -14.71
N ASP A 350 15.62 -11.87 -15.91
CA ASP A 350 15.65 -10.51 -16.44
C ASP A 350 14.81 -9.55 -15.57
N THR A 351 13.61 -9.99 -15.17
CA THR A 351 12.74 -9.17 -14.31
C THR A 351 13.35 -8.94 -12.93
N LEU A 352 14.01 -9.95 -12.35
CA LEU A 352 14.72 -9.76 -11.08
C LEU A 352 15.94 -8.84 -11.25
N ALA A 353 16.69 -8.97 -12.34
CA ALA A 353 17.84 -8.11 -12.62
C ALA A 353 17.41 -6.64 -12.78
N ASP A 354 16.30 -6.37 -13.46
CA ASP A 354 15.74 -5.02 -13.58
C ASP A 354 15.23 -4.47 -12.25
N ALA A 355 14.60 -5.32 -11.41
CA ALA A 355 14.22 -4.93 -10.06
C ALA A 355 15.43 -4.60 -9.19
N ILE A 356 16.53 -5.35 -9.30
CA ILE A 356 17.79 -5.07 -8.60
C ILE A 356 18.33 -3.70 -9.00
N LYS A 357 18.37 -3.35 -10.29
CA LYS A 357 18.80 -2.02 -10.76
C LYS A 357 17.99 -0.90 -10.12
N LEU A 358 16.67 -1.06 -10.03
CA LEU A 358 15.80 -0.09 -9.36
C LEU A 358 16.11 0.01 -7.87
N THR A 359 16.31 -1.13 -7.20
CA THR A 359 16.65 -1.11 -5.78
C THR A 359 18.04 -0.54 -5.49
N ASP A 360 19.03 -0.78 -6.35
CA ASP A 360 20.36 -0.17 -6.23
C ASP A 360 20.29 1.35 -6.40
N TRP A 361 19.40 1.84 -7.27
CA TRP A 361 19.12 3.27 -7.36
C TRP A 361 18.57 3.82 -6.04
N PHE A 362 17.58 3.16 -5.42
CA PHE A 362 17.05 3.56 -4.11
C PHE A 362 18.10 3.46 -2.98
N LEU A 363 18.99 2.48 -3.04
CA LEU A 363 20.06 2.31 -2.06
C LEU A 363 21.05 3.49 -2.10
N ASN A 364 21.46 3.89 -3.30
CA ASN A 364 22.31 5.07 -3.51
C ASN A 364 21.60 6.36 -3.11
N GLU A 365 20.31 6.47 -3.42
CA GLU A 365 19.49 7.61 -3.04
C GLU A 365 19.36 7.72 -1.51
N GLN A 366 19.21 6.58 -0.82
CA GLN A 366 19.13 6.55 0.64
C GLN A 366 20.47 6.94 1.30
N LEU A 367 21.61 6.56 0.72
CA LEU A 367 22.94 7.05 1.15
C LEU A 367 23.03 8.57 1.01
N ARG A 368 22.58 9.11 -0.13
CA ARG A 368 22.58 10.56 -0.40
C ARG A 368 21.70 11.31 0.60
N ILE A 369 20.46 10.85 0.82
CA ILE A 369 19.52 11.45 1.79
C ILE A 369 20.11 11.40 3.20
N ASN A 370 20.71 10.28 3.61
CA ASN A 370 21.36 10.16 4.92
C ASN A 370 22.52 11.16 5.08
N GLY A 371 23.31 11.37 4.02
CA GLY A 371 24.37 12.38 4.01
C GLY A 371 23.85 13.81 4.20
N LEU A 372 22.68 14.15 3.65
CA LEU A 372 22.05 15.46 3.83
C LEU A 372 21.56 15.69 5.27
N SER A 373 21.01 14.66 5.91
CA SER A 373 20.53 14.75 7.31
C SER A 373 21.68 14.74 8.34
N GLY A 374 22.88 14.32 7.96
CA GLY A 374 24.07 14.29 8.82
C GLY A 374 24.84 15.61 8.91
N THR A 375 24.58 16.56 8.01
CA THR A 375 25.15 17.91 8.07
C THR A 375 24.41 18.76 9.09
N ASN A 376 25.07 19.08 10.21
CA ASN A 376 24.57 19.98 11.23
C ASN A 376 24.28 21.38 10.62
N PRO A 377 23.05 21.93 10.72
CA PRO A 377 22.72 23.27 10.22
C PRO A 377 23.64 24.38 10.77
N ASP A 378 24.24 24.16 11.95
CA ASP A 378 25.13 25.12 12.61
C ASP A 378 26.49 25.30 11.91
N ILE A 379 26.86 24.45 10.95
CA ILE A 379 28.14 24.56 10.22
C ILE A 379 28.02 25.51 9.01
N ILE A 380 26.80 25.89 8.60
CA ILE A 380 26.59 26.80 7.46
C ILE A 380 26.61 28.28 7.89
N LEU A 381 26.68 28.58 9.19
CA LEU A 381 26.72 29.94 9.74
C LEU A 381 28.03 30.29 10.50
N ALA A 382 29.11 29.51 10.32
CA ALA A 382 30.41 29.77 10.94
C ALA A 382 31.40 30.49 10.01
#